data_AF-A0A7X6YLT8-F1
#
_entry.id   AF-A0A7X6YLT8-F1
#
_cell.length_a   1.000
_cell.length_b   1.000
_cell.length_c   1.000
_cell.angle_alpha   90.00
_cell.angle_beta   90.00
_cell.angle_gamma   90.00
#
_symmetry.space_group_name_H-M   'P 1'
#
loop_
_entity.id
_entity.type
_entity.pdbx_description
1 polymer ?
#
loop_
_entity_poly.entity_id
_entity_poly.type
_entity_poly.pdbx_seq_one_letter_code
_entity_poly.pdbx_strand_id
1 'polypeptide(L)'
;MKQKRNERGITLIALVITIIVLIILAGVGINAIMGEDGLISRAKRVKEEQKIAEITDKLELEKVTLYVNEQGPITVGTYLEHIKSKGIIEQEDIETISEVSSNITVEGKYIFLVEKEDNENIKIEYLGAVGNTIVNLAIPNASQIQFTPSDSTWEVTTVQQALDYLRGEM
;
A
#
# COMPACT_ATOMS: atom_id res chain seq x y z
N MET A 1 3.49 -47.10 -61.21
CA MET A 1 2.54 -47.43 -60.14
C MET A 1 2.16 -46.13 -59.42
N LYS A 2 0.89 -45.72 -59.41
CA LYS A 2 0.42 -44.48 -58.76
C LYS A 2 -0.08 -44.79 -57.34
N GLN A 3 0.54 -44.21 -56.32
CA GLN A 3 0.04 -44.22 -54.94
C GLN A 3 -1.26 -43.41 -54.86
N LYS A 4 -2.35 -44.04 -54.43
CA LYS A 4 -3.63 -43.38 -54.16
C LYS A 4 -3.53 -42.75 -52.75
N ARG A 5 -3.54 -41.42 -52.64
CA ARG A 5 -3.59 -40.72 -51.35
C ARG A 5 -4.94 -41.05 -50.71
N ASN A 6 -4.91 -41.69 -49.54
CA ASN A 6 -6.11 -41.95 -48.73
C ASN A 6 -6.56 -40.63 -48.11
N GLU A 7 -7.42 -39.90 -48.81
CA GLU A 7 -8.11 -38.73 -48.26
C GLU A 7 -9.18 -39.22 -47.27
N ARG A 8 -8.84 -39.22 -45.98
CA ARG A 8 -9.79 -39.52 -44.91
C ARG A 8 -10.71 -38.32 -44.73
N GLY A 9 -11.91 -38.38 -45.30
CA GLY A 9 -12.96 -37.40 -45.06
C GLY A 9 -13.42 -37.46 -43.60
N ILE A 10 -13.51 -36.30 -42.94
CA ILE A 10 -14.17 -36.18 -41.63
C ILE A 10 -15.68 -36.20 -41.84
N THR A 11 -16.41 -36.97 -41.04
CA THR A 11 -17.87 -36.92 -41.01
C THR A 11 -18.33 -35.62 -40.33
N LEU A 12 -19.38 -34.99 -40.87
CA LEU A 12 -19.91 -33.74 -40.30
C LEU A 12 -20.25 -33.86 -38.80
N ILE A 13 -20.70 -35.04 -38.36
CA ILE A 13 -20.99 -35.29 -36.95
C ILE A 13 -19.74 -35.25 -36.06
N ALA A 14 -18.62 -35.78 -36.55
CA ALA A 14 -17.35 -35.71 -35.83
C ALA A 14 -16.88 -34.25 -35.72
N LEU A 15 -17.02 -33.47 -36.79
CA LEU A 15 -16.69 -32.05 -36.80
C LEU A 15 -17.51 -31.26 -35.77
N VAL A 16 -18.82 -31.48 -35.70
CA VAL A 16 -19.72 -30.78 -34.76
C VAL A 16 -19.38 -31.11 -33.31
N ILE A 17 -19.16 -32.39 -32.99
CA ILE A 17 -18.82 -32.82 -31.62
C ILE A 17 -17.51 -32.18 -31.16
N THR A 18 -16.49 -32.12 -32.03
CA THR A 18 -15.22 -31.47 -31.69
C THR A 18 -15.42 -29.99 -31.34
N ILE A 19 -16.22 -29.27 -32.11
CA ILE A 19 -16.48 -27.84 -31.85
C ILE A 19 -17.20 -27.66 -30.50
N ILE A 20 -18.20 -28.48 -30.18
CA ILE A 20 -18.91 -28.42 -28.89
C ILE A 20 -17.94 -28.65 -27.72
N VAL A 21 -17.08 -29.67 -27.82
CA VAL A 21 -16.08 -29.96 -26.79
C VAL A 21 -15.09 -28.80 -26.63
N LEU A 22 -14.63 -28.21 -27.73
CA LEU A 22 -13.73 -27.05 -27.70
C LEU A 22 -14.38 -25.84 -27.03
N ILE A 23 -15.67 -25.58 -27.27
CA ILE A 23 -16.39 -24.47 -26.64
C ILE A 23 -16.53 -24.70 -25.12
N ILE A 24 -16.88 -25.92 -24.70
CA ILE A 24 -17.00 -26.24 -23.27
C ILE A 24 -15.64 -26.10 -22.57
N LEU A 25 -14.57 -26.64 -23.16
CA LEU A 25 -13.21 -26.52 -22.64
C LEU A 25 -12.72 -25.08 -22.59
N ALA A 26 -13.04 -24.27 -23.60
CA ALA A 26 -12.74 -22.85 -23.60
C ALA A 26 -13.47 -22.12 -22.48
N GLY A 27 -14.76 -22.42 -22.26
CA GLY A 27 -15.55 -21.81 -21.19
C GLY A 27 -14.97 -22.03 -19.80
N VAL A 28 -14.61 -23.27 -19.45
CA VAL A 28 -14.01 -23.59 -18.14
C VAL A 28 -12.56 -23.11 -18.03
N GLY A 29 -11.79 -23.19 -19.12
CA GLY A 29 -10.39 -22.79 -19.15
C GLY A 29 -10.19 -21.29 -18.97
N ILE A 30 -11.05 -20.46 -19.58
CA ILE A 30 -10.98 -19.00 -19.44
C ILE A 30 -11.25 -18.59 -17.99
N ASN A 31 -12.27 -19.17 -17.33
CA ASN A 31 -12.58 -18.86 -15.94
C ASN A 31 -11.42 -19.22 -14.99
N ALA A 32 -10.81 -20.40 -15.18
CA ALA A 32 -9.68 -20.83 -14.37
C ALA A 32 -8.43 -19.94 -14.51
N ILE A 33 -8.26 -19.27 -15.66
CA ILE A 33 -7.10 -18.40 -15.92
C ILE A 33 -7.38 -16.94 -15.53
N MET A 34 -8.56 -16.43 -15.90
CA MET A 34 -8.92 -15.00 -15.86
C MET A 34 -9.94 -14.63 -14.77
N GLY A 35 -10.49 -15.60 -14.03
CA GLY A 35 -11.41 -15.32 -12.92
C GLY A 35 -10.75 -14.50 -11.80
N GLU A 36 -11.55 -14.00 -10.86
CA GLU A 36 -11.07 -13.24 -9.69
C GLU A 36 -10.08 -14.06 -8.85
N ASP A 37 -10.32 -15.37 -8.72
CA ASP A 37 -9.38 -16.35 -8.16
C ASP A 37 -8.70 -17.22 -9.23
N GLY A 38 -8.61 -16.72 -10.46
CA GLY A 38 -7.91 -17.37 -11.55
C GLY A 38 -6.39 -17.32 -11.38
N LEU A 39 -5.68 -18.08 -12.21
CA LEU A 39 -4.22 -18.19 -12.18
C LEU A 39 -3.51 -16.82 -12.28
N ILE A 40 -3.96 -15.94 -13.18
CA ILE A 40 -3.33 -14.63 -13.39
C ILE A 40 -3.50 -13.74 -12.15
N SER A 41 -4.71 -13.70 -11.60
CA SER A 41 -5.04 -12.91 -10.40
C SER A 41 -4.25 -13.38 -9.18
N ARG A 42 -4.14 -14.70 -8.99
CA ARG A 42 -3.28 -15.29 -7.94
C ARG A 42 -1.82 -14.94 -8.12
N ALA A 43 -1.28 -15.05 -9.34
CA ALA A 43 0.12 -14.72 -9.61
C ALA A 43 0.42 -13.25 -9.32
N LYS A 44 -0.52 -12.33 -9.64
CA LYS A 44 -0.41 -10.92 -9.26
C LYS A 44 -0.41 -10.73 -7.75
N ARG A 45 -1.37 -11.34 -7.03
CA ARG A 45 -1.46 -11.25 -5.56
C ARG A 45 -0.21 -11.78 -4.87
N VAL A 46 0.28 -12.96 -5.27
CA VAL A 46 1.52 -13.54 -4.74
C VAL A 46 2.71 -12.62 -4.99
N LYS A 47 2.82 -12.01 -6.19
CA LYS A 47 3.87 -11.04 -6.48
C LYS A 47 3.79 -9.81 -5.58
N GLU A 48 2.58 -9.32 -5.30
CA GLU A 48 2.40 -8.19 -4.40
C GLU A 48 2.71 -8.55 -2.95
N GLU A 49 2.26 -9.70 -2.45
CA GLU A 49 2.58 -10.21 -1.11
C GLU A 49 4.08 -10.42 -0.93
N GLN A 50 4.76 -10.99 -1.93
CA GLN A 50 6.22 -11.12 -1.93
C GLN A 50 6.91 -9.77 -1.84
N LYS A 51 6.42 -8.77 -2.58
CA LYS A 51 7.01 -7.44 -2.56
C LYS A 51 6.80 -6.73 -1.21
N ILE A 52 5.62 -6.90 -0.61
CA ILE A 52 5.34 -6.39 0.75
C ILE A 52 6.29 -7.05 1.75
N ALA A 53 6.46 -8.37 1.70
CA ALA A 53 7.38 -9.09 2.58
C ALA A 53 8.84 -8.63 2.38
N GLU A 54 9.29 -8.46 1.14
CA GLU A 54 10.63 -7.94 0.83
C GLU A 54 10.87 -6.55 1.44
N ILE A 55 9.88 -5.65 1.34
CA ILE A 55 9.97 -4.31 1.93
C ILE A 55 9.96 -4.40 3.47
N THR A 56 9.07 -5.20 4.05
CA THR A 56 9.01 -5.42 5.50
C THR A 56 10.34 -5.94 6.03
N ASP A 57 10.89 -6.99 5.43
CA ASP A 57 12.18 -7.58 5.82
C ASP A 57 13.31 -6.53 5.74
N LYS A 58 13.32 -5.70 4.70
CA LYS A 58 14.31 -4.62 4.55
C LYS A 58 14.18 -3.57 5.65
N LEU A 59 12.96 -3.14 5.97
CA LEU A 59 12.70 -2.18 7.04
C LEU A 59 13.06 -2.76 8.41
N GLU A 60 12.71 -4.02 8.67
CA GLU A 60 13.09 -4.72 9.91
C GLU A 60 14.61 -4.91 10.03
N LEU A 61 15.30 -5.20 8.93
CA LEU A 61 16.76 -5.31 8.94
C LEU A 61 17.44 -3.98 9.27
N GLU A 62 16.95 -2.88 8.71
CA GLU A 62 17.48 -1.55 9.04
C GLU A 62 17.16 -1.15 10.48
N LYS A 63 15.99 -1.54 10.99
CA LYS A 63 15.65 -1.41 12.41
C LYS A 63 16.69 -2.15 13.27
N VAL A 64 16.96 -3.42 13.00
CA VAL A 64 17.98 -4.20 13.74
C VAL A 64 19.36 -3.54 13.64
N THR A 65 19.72 -3.05 12.45
CA THR A 65 20.98 -2.34 12.22
C THR A 65 21.08 -1.06 13.06
N LEU A 66 19.97 -0.33 13.22
CA LEU A 66 19.88 0.83 14.09
C LEU A 66 20.12 0.44 15.54
N TYR A 67 19.41 -0.58 16.05
CA TYR A 67 19.56 -1.08 17.43
C TYR A 67 20.99 -1.55 17.78
N VAL A 68 21.75 -2.01 16.78
CA VAL A 68 23.14 -2.46 16.99
C VAL A 68 24.14 -1.29 16.98
N ASN A 69 23.89 -0.25 16.18
CA ASN A 69 24.86 0.81 15.92
C ASN A 69 24.60 2.10 16.72
N GLU A 70 23.35 2.38 17.09
CA GLU A 70 23.00 3.54 17.92
C GLU A 70 23.35 3.27 19.38
N GLN A 71 23.96 4.27 20.02
CA GLN A 71 24.31 4.25 21.45
C GLN A 71 23.31 5.05 22.31
N GLY A 72 22.25 5.60 21.68
CA GLY A 72 21.24 6.46 22.30
C GLY A 72 19.83 5.85 22.29
N PRO A 73 18.84 6.58 22.86
CA PRO A 73 17.46 6.12 22.86
C PRO A 73 16.91 6.11 21.43
N ILE A 74 16.40 4.96 21.01
CA ILE A 74 15.79 4.82 19.69
C ILE A 74 14.36 5.36 19.74
N THR A 75 14.10 6.31 18.84
CA THR A 75 12.79 6.95 18.63
C THR A 75 12.34 6.72 17.20
N VAL A 76 11.04 6.94 16.93
CA VAL A 76 10.52 6.91 15.56
C VAL A 76 11.29 7.88 14.67
N GLY A 77 11.53 9.11 15.14
CA GLY A 77 12.34 10.10 14.41
C GLY A 77 13.75 9.60 14.06
N THR A 78 14.46 9.00 15.02
CA THR A 78 15.80 8.43 14.79
C THR A 78 15.77 7.35 13.70
N TYR A 79 14.76 6.49 13.73
CA TYR A 79 14.58 5.45 12.73
C TYR A 79 14.26 6.01 11.35
N LEU A 80 13.38 7.00 11.26
CA LEU A 80 13.04 7.67 10.00
C LEU A 80 14.26 8.33 9.36
N GLU A 81 15.09 9.02 10.15
CA GLU A 81 16.35 9.60 9.67
C GLU A 81 17.32 8.51 9.16
N HIS A 82 17.41 7.38 9.86
CA HIS A 82 18.25 6.26 9.45
C HIS A 82 17.81 5.69 8.10
N ILE A 83 16.54 5.34 7.92
CA ILE A 83 16.05 4.78 6.64
C ILE A 83 16.05 5.80 5.50
N LYS A 84 15.91 7.10 5.81
CA LYS A 84 16.10 8.20 4.85
C LYS A 84 17.56 8.31 4.41
N SER A 85 18.51 8.20 5.33
CA SER A 85 19.95 8.21 5.01
C SER A 85 20.37 7.04 4.10
N LYS A 86 19.64 5.91 4.17
CA LYS A 86 19.80 4.74 3.31
C LYS A 86 19.13 4.89 1.94
N GLY A 87 18.40 5.98 1.70
CA GLY A 87 17.65 6.22 0.47
C GLY A 87 16.48 5.26 0.28
N ILE A 88 15.90 4.75 1.37
CA ILE A 88 14.70 3.89 1.31
C ILE A 88 13.44 4.73 1.11
N ILE A 89 13.44 5.92 1.69
CA ILE A 89 12.36 6.92 1.63
C ILE A 89 12.95 8.33 1.53
N GLU A 90 12.14 9.27 1.08
CA GLU A 90 12.43 10.70 1.08
C GLU A 90 11.60 11.45 2.14
N GLN A 91 11.83 12.75 2.30
CA GLN A 91 11.08 13.56 3.28
C GLN A 91 9.59 13.66 2.94
N GLU A 92 9.25 13.63 1.65
CA GLU A 92 7.86 13.69 1.16
C GLU A 92 7.09 12.39 1.39
N ASP A 93 7.79 11.28 1.57
CA ASP A 93 7.19 9.97 1.84
C ASP A 93 6.72 9.82 3.30
N ILE A 94 7.04 10.79 4.17
CA ILE A 94 6.77 10.73 5.61
C ILE A 94 5.55 11.59 5.96
N GLU A 95 4.54 10.94 6.51
CA GLU A 95 3.39 11.59 7.13
C GLU A 95 3.45 11.40 8.65
N THR A 96 3.88 12.44 9.37
CA THR A 96 3.93 12.41 10.84
C THR A 96 2.53 12.48 11.43
N ILE A 97 2.15 11.46 12.21
CA ILE A 97 0.89 11.42 12.95
C ILE A 97 1.09 11.98 14.36
N SER A 98 2.17 11.55 15.03
CA SER A 98 2.54 11.98 16.38
C SER A 98 4.05 11.82 16.61
N GLU A 99 4.54 12.16 17.80
CA GLU A 99 5.95 11.93 18.17
C GLU A 99 6.34 10.45 18.21
N VAL A 100 5.37 9.55 18.39
CA VAL A 100 5.56 8.11 18.53
C VAL A 100 5.04 7.31 17.34
N SER A 101 4.46 7.97 16.33
CA SER A 101 3.89 7.29 15.16
C SER A 101 3.97 8.11 13.89
N SER A 102 4.30 7.47 12.78
CA SER A 102 4.36 8.10 11.45
C SER A 102 4.06 7.07 10.37
N ASN A 103 3.38 7.50 9.30
CA ASN A 103 3.29 6.68 8.10
C ASN A 103 4.46 6.99 7.19
N ILE A 104 4.95 5.96 6.53
CA ILE A 104 5.95 6.06 5.48
C ILE A 104 5.43 5.42 4.20
N THR A 105 5.71 6.05 3.07
CA THR A 105 5.45 5.49 1.75
C THR A 105 6.75 4.95 1.17
N VAL A 106 6.78 3.66 0.84
CA VAL A 106 7.96 3.01 0.25
C VAL A 106 7.67 2.69 -1.21
N GLU A 107 8.65 2.99 -2.07
CA GLU A 107 8.56 2.84 -3.53
C GLU A 107 7.34 3.58 -4.14
N GLY A 108 6.90 4.68 -3.52
CA GLY A 108 5.76 5.48 -3.98
C GLY A 108 4.41 4.74 -4.02
N LYS A 109 4.32 3.54 -3.44
CA LYS A 109 3.12 2.68 -3.52
C LYS A 109 2.71 2.11 -2.17
N TYR A 110 3.62 1.62 -1.36
CA TYR A 110 3.28 0.82 -0.18
C TYR A 110 3.39 1.66 1.09
N ILE A 111 2.29 1.76 1.85
CA ILE A 111 2.21 2.57 3.07
C ILE A 111 2.43 1.66 4.29
N PHE A 112 3.33 2.09 5.17
CA PHE A 112 3.63 1.42 6.44
C PHE A 112 3.46 2.37 7.61
N LEU A 113 2.84 1.90 8.69
CA LEU A 113 2.83 2.56 9.99
C LEU A 113 4.10 2.18 10.75
N VAL A 114 4.83 3.20 11.19
CA VAL A 114 5.95 3.06 12.11
C VAL A 114 5.50 3.61 13.46
N GLU A 115 5.50 2.77 14.49
CA GLU A 115 5.04 3.14 15.84
C GLU A 115 6.05 2.67 16.90
N LYS A 116 6.29 3.49 17.92
CA LYS A 116 7.06 3.08 19.11
C LYS A 116 6.12 2.41 20.12
N GLU A 117 6.41 1.15 20.44
CA GLU A 117 5.70 0.37 21.46
C GLU A 117 6.20 0.73 22.89
N ASP A 118 5.40 0.37 23.91
CA ASP A 118 5.71 0.62 25.33
C ASP A 118 7.04 -0.03 25.80
N ASN A 119 7.46 -1.10 25.12
CA ASN A 119 8.73 -1.81 25.36
C ASN A 119 9.93 -1.14 24.66
N GLU A 120 9.75 0.07 24.12
CA GLU A 120 10.72 0.82 23.32
C GLU A 120 11.13 0.18 21.97
N ASN A 121 10.43 -0.85 21.54
CA ASN A 121 10.58 -1.42 20.21
C ASN A 121 9.86 -0.57 19.16
N ILE A 122 10.40 -0.54 17.95
CA ILE A 122 9.69 0.01 16.80
C ILE A 122 8.90 -1.10 16.11
N LYS A 123 7.59 -0.93 16.05
CA LYS A 123 6.67 -1.76 15.29
C LYS A 123 6.47 -1.16 13.89
N ILE A 124 6.52 -2.02 12.88
CA ILE A 124 6.31 -1.65 11.47
C ILE A 124 5.14 -2.49 10.97
N GLU A 125 4.08 -1.84 10.49
CA GLU A 125 2.86 -2.52 10.04
C GLU A 125 2.43 -2.01 8.66
N TYR A 126 2.17 -2.93 7.73
CA TYR A 126 1.68 -2.57 6.40
C TYR A 126 0.21 -2.12 6.44
N LEU A 127 -0.06 -0.90 5.99
CA LEU A 127 -1.41 -0.32 5.97
C LEU A 127 -2.13 -0.46 4.62
N GLY A 128 -1.40 -0.73 3.54
CA GLY A 128 -1.95 -0.89 2.21
C GLY A 128 -1.22 -0.07 1.14
N ALA A 129 -1.86 0.09 -0.02
CA ALA A 129 -1.29 0.80 -1.15
C ALA A 129 -1.91 2.19 -1.32
N VAL A 130 -1.10 3.16 -1.77
CA VAL A 130 -1.52 4.52 -2.11
C VAL A 130 -2.75 4.48 -3.02
N GLY A 131 -3.79 5.24 -2.65
CA GLY A 131 -5.08 5.30 -3.37
C GLY A 131 -6.11 4.25 -2.98
N ASN A 132 -5.70 3.11 -2.39
CA ASN A 132 -6.61 2.09 -1.86
C ASN A 132 -6.75 2.11 -0.34
N THR A 133 -5.87 2.83 0.36
CA THR A 133 -5.87 2.93 1.82
C THR A 133 -6.55 4.23 2.27
N ILE A 134 -7.59 4.10 3.09
CA ILE A 134 -8.01 5.20 3.98
C ILE A 134 -7.03 5.17 5.14
N VAL A 135 -5.99 5.99 5.06
CA VAL A 135 -5.13 6.23 6.20
C VAL A 135 -6.01 6.92 7.25
N ASN A 136 -6.23 6.27 8.39
CA ASN A 136 -6.96 6.87 9.50
C ASN A 136 -6.09 8.01 10.06
N LEU A 137 -6.12 9.17 9.40
CA LEU A 137 -5.60 10.42 9.94
C LEU A 137 -6.26 10.57 11.30
N ALA A 138 -5.47 10.46 12.37
CA ALA A 138 -5.97 10.69 13.71
C ALA A 138 -6.64 12.06 13.70
N ILE A 139 -7.97 12.10 13.83
CA ILE A 139 -8.68 13.36 13.94
C ILE A 139 -8.13 13.99 15.22
N PRO A 140 -7.42 15.14 15.14
CA PRO A 140 -6.83 15.74 16.32
C PRO A 140 -7.96 16.05 17.31
N ASN A 141 -7.77 15.67 18.56
CA ASN A 141 -8.72 16.03 19.60
C ASN A 141 -8.74 17.55 19.75
N ALA A 142 -9.87 18.10 20.22
CA ALA A 142 -10.03 19.55 20.39
C ALA A 142 -8.92 20.19 21.24
N SER A 143 -8.29 19.43 22.16
CA SER A 143 -7.16 19.87 22.98
C SER A 143 -5.82 20.00 22.23
N GLN A 144 -5.68 19.37 21.06
CA GLN A 144 -4.48 19.38 20.23
C GLN A 144 -4.53 20.47 19.15
N ILE A 145 -5.72 21.03 18.91
CA ILE A 145 -5.93 22.13 17.97
C ILE A 145 -5.81 23.44 18.74
N GLN A 146 -4.63 24.06 18.68
CA GLN A 146 -4.41 25.41 19.18
C GLN A 146 -4.02 26.33 18.01
N PHE A 147 -4.73 27.45 17.90
CA PHE A 147 -4.43 28.50 16.94
C PHE A 147 -4.36 29.83 17.69
N THR A 148 -3.25 30.53 17.55
CA THR A 148 -3.08 31.91 18.03
C THR A 148 -2.80 32.77 16.81
N PRO A 149 -3.72 33.67 16.42
CA PRO A 149 -3.48 34.55 15.30
C PRO A 149 -2.37 35.55 15.63
N SER A 150 -1.63 35.92 14.60
CA SER A 150 -0.62 36.98 14.67
C SER A 150 -1.22 38.38 14.74
N ASP A 151 -2.53 38.52 14.53
CA ASP A 151 -3.23 39.79 14.53
C ASP A 151 -3.67 40.21 15.94
N SER A 152 -3.13 41.34 16.40
CA SER A 152 -3.48 41.95 17.70
C SER A 152 -4.91 42.50 17.75
N THR A 153 -5.62 42.54 16.63
CA THR A 153 -7.01 43.01 16.51
C THR A 153 -8.02 41.86 16.41
N TRP A 154 -7.60 40.62 16.69
CA TRP A 154 -8.46 39.45 16.63
C TRP A 154 -9.55 39.47 17.73
N GLU A 155 -10.73 39.97 17.36
CA GLU A 155 -11.93 39.97 18.20
C GLU A 155 -12.99 39.01 17.64
N VAL A 156 -12.81 37.71 17.89
CA VAL A 156 -13.84 36.71 17.57
C VAL A 156 -14.69 36.43 18.80
N THR A 157 -16.01 36.59 18.66
CA THR A 157 -16.99 36.37 19.75
C THR A 157 -17.71 35.03 19.61
N THR A 158 -17.54 34.36 18.48
CA THR A 158 -18.17 33.06 18.17
C THR A 158 -17.21 32.13 17.44
N VAL A 159 -17.48 30.83 17.55
CA VAL A 159 -16.72 29.80 16.82
C VAL A 159 -16.84 30.00 15.31
N GLN A 160 -17.99 30.43 14.80
CA GLN A 160 -18.19 30.67 13.38
C GLN A 160 -17.26 31.77 12.85
N GLN A 161 -17.16 32.91 13.55
CA GLN A 161 -16.24 33.99 13.19
C GLN A 161 -14.78 33.55 13.19
N ALA A 162 -14.38 32.70 14.14
CA ALA A 162 -13.04 32.11 14.16
C ALA A 162 -12.78 31.20 12.94
N LEU A 163 -13.78 30.38 12.56
CA LEU A 163 -13.66 29.51 11.38
C LEU A 163 -13.68 30.29 10.06
N ASP A 164 -14.44 31.37 9.97
CA ASP A 164 -14.51 32.22 8.79
C ASP A 164 -13.19 33.00 8.61
N TYR A 165 -12.55 33.45 9.70
CA TYR A 165 -11.19 34.01 9.68
C TYR A 165 -10.17 33.03 9.07
N LEU A 166 -10.17 31.78 9.56
CA LEU A 166 -9.24 30.75 9.10
C LEU A 166 -9.44 30.37 7.63
N ARG A 167 -10.67 30.53 7.12
CA ARG A 167 -11.01 30.30 5.72
C ARG A 167 -10.75 31.51 4.83
N GLY A 168 -10.35 32.66 5.39
CA GLY A 168 -10.17 33.91 4.66
C GLY A 168 -11.50 34.50 4.15
N GLU A 169 -12.59 34.19 4.84
CA GLU A 169 -13.97 34.59 4.49
C GLU A 169 -14.45 35.82 5.27
N MET A 170 -13.57 36.46 6.06
CA MET A 170 -13.85 37.72 6.78
C MET A 170 -13.14 38.91 6.15
#